data_AF-A0A363N1B3-F1
#
_entry.id   AF-A0A363N1B3-F1
#
_cell.length_a   1.000
_cell.length_b   1.000
_cell.length_c   1.000
_cell.angle_alpha   90.00
_cell.angle_beta   90.00
_cell.angle_gamma   90.00
#
_symmetry.space_group_name_H-M   'P 1'
#
loop_
_entity.id
_entity.type
_entity.pdbx_description
1 polymer ?
#
loop_
_entity_poly.entity_id
_entity_poly.type
_entity_poly.pdbx_seq_one_letter_code
_entity_poly.pdbx_strand_id
1 'polypeptide(L)'
;MSGVFAQNQVEDPSSKKIIGTWYNDANRNAKWIFGSDGKLYNYDKDVFKVMFRYTISHSCQNNSDDTTEFITLMDKDGNEFCFKINAINENKNGILSLTKMDTMQPLRFVNNVNIKSGM
;
A
#
# COMPACT_ATOMS: atom_id res chain seq x y z
N MET A 1 19.79 -33.35 -23.21
CA MET A 1 20.03 -31.94 -22.84
C MET A 1 18.88 -31.49 -21.95
N SER A 2 19.15 -31.32 -20.66
CA SER A 2 18.14 -30.85 -19.70
C SER A 2 18.01 -29.34 -19.84
N GLY A 3 16.90 -28.89 -20.44
CA GLY A 3 16.52 -27.49 -20.47
C GLY A 3 16.03 -27.07 -19.09
N VAL A 4 16.73 -26.12 -18.47
CA VAL A 4 16.33 -25.49 -17.22
C VAL A 4 15.09 -24.65 -17.50
N PHE A 5 13.95 -25.06 -16.95
CA PHE A 5 12.75 -24.22 -16.89
C PHE A 5 13.02 -23.08 -15.90
N ALA A 6 13.40 -21.90 -16.41
CA ALA A 6 13.29 -20.68 -15.63
C ALA A 6 11.79 -20.42 -15.42
N GLN A 7 11.27 -20.81 -14.26
CA GLN A 7 9.95 -20.40 -13.82
C GLN A 7 9.98 -18.88 -13.67
N ASN A 8 9.45 -18.15 -14.66
CA ASN A 8 8.95 -16.80 -14.45
C ASN A 8 7.90 -16.89 -13.35
N GLN A 9 8.31 -16.70 -12.09
CA GLN A 9 7.36 -16.53 -11.01
C GLN A 9 6.60 -15.26 -11.33
N VAL A 10 5.34 -15.41 -11.73
CA VAL A 10 4.41 -14.29 -11.90
C VAL A 10 4.35 -13.60 -10.54
N GLU A 11 4.92 -12.41 -10.48
CA GLU A 11 4.87 -11.61 -9.26
C GLU A 11 3.40 -11.28 -8.96
N ASP A 12 3.00 -11.38 -7.69
CA ASP A 12 1.62 -11.04 -7.33
C ASP A 12 1.33 -9.56 -7.71
N PRO A 13 0.12 -9.25 -8.20
CA PRO A 13 -0.27 -7.87 -8.46
C PRO A 13 -0.29 -7.06 -7.16
N SER A 14 -0.14 -5.74 -7.29
CA SER A 14 -0.18 -4.80 -6.17
C SER A 14 -1.43 -4.96 -5.29
N SER A 15 -2.58 -5.24 -5.91
CA SER A 15 -3.85 -5.51 -5.22
C SER A 15 -3.80 -6.68 -4.25
N LYS A 16 -2.94 -7.68 -4.48
CA LYS A 16 -2.70 -8.79 -3.54
C LYS A 16 -1.59 -8.45 -2.55
N LYS A 17 -0.49 -7.87 -3.01
CA LYS A 17 0.68 -7.54 -2.18
C LYS A 17 0.38 -6.56 -1.06
N ILE A 18 -0.57 -5.65 -1.27
CA ILE A 18 -0.89 -4.58 -0.32
C ILE A 18 -1.71 -5.06 0.88
N ILE A 19 -2.37 -6.22 0.81
CA ILE A 19 -3.25 -6.71 1.87
C ILE A 19 -2.46 -6.94 3.16
N GLY A 20 -2.96 -6.41 4.27
CA GLY A 20 -2.35 -6.55 5.60
C GLY A 20 -2.10 -5.22 6.30
N THR A 21 -1.29 -5.29 7.36
CA THR A 21 -1.00 -4.16 8.25
C THR A 21 0.32 -3.48 7.88
N TRP A 22 0.26 -2.17 7.73
CA TRP A 22 1.36 -1.29 7.36
C TRP A 22 1.49 -0.17 8.39
N TYR A 23 2.61 -0.15 9.10
CA TYR A 23 2.92 0.83 10.13
C TYR A 23 3.76 1.94 9.54
N ASN A 24 3.41 3.19 9.84
CA ASN A 24 4.18 4.34 9.38
C ASN A 24 5.64 4.22 9.88
N ASP A 25 6.60 4.47 9.00
CA ASP A 25 8.04 4.28 9.28
C ASP A 25 8.58 5.24 10.33
N ALA A 26 8.11 6.48 10.32
CA ALA A 26 8.50 7.51 11.27
C ALA A 26 7.71 7.45 12.60
N ASN A 27 6.49 6.93 12.59
CA ASN A 27 5.65 6.79 13.78
C ASN A 27 4.88 5.45 13.76
N ARG A 28 5.44 4.44 14.44
CA ARG A 28 4.86 3.09 14.50
C ARG A 28 3.52 2.98 15.22
N ASN A 29 3.07 4.03 15.92
CA ASN A 29 1.73 4.05 16.51
C ASN A 29 0.63 4.25 15.47
N ALA A 30 0.97 4.83 14.31
CA ALA A 30 0.05 5.01 13.20
C ALA A 30 0.16 3.83 12.22
N LYS A 31 -0.97 3.19 11.90
CA LYS A 31 -1.02 2.07 10.96
C LYS A 31 -2.22 2.11 10.04
N TRP A 32 -2.03 1.55 8.85
CA TRP A 32 -3.05 1.28 7.86
C TRP A 32 -3.24 -0.23 7.76
N ILE A 33 -4.50 -0.68 7.70
CA ILE A 33 -4.84 -2.08 7.46
C ILE A 33 -5.63 -2.14 6.16
N PHE A 34 -5.07 -2.75 5.12
CA PHE A 34 -5.74 -2.99 3.86
C PHE A 34 -6.41 -4.36 3.91
N GLY A 35 -7.74 -4.37 3.82
CA GLY A 35 -8.56 -5.58 3.76
C GLY A 35 -8.82 -6.03 2.34
N SER A 36 -8.96 -7.34 2.13
CA SER A 36 -9.34 -7.92 0.83
C SER A 36 -10.74 -7.51 0.36
N ASP A 37 -11.53 -6.85 1.22
CA ASP A 37 -12.84 -6.27 0.92
C ASP A 37 -12.75 -4.87 0.28
N GLY A 38 -11.55 -4.38 -0.05
CA GLY A 38 -11.35 -3.07 -0.66
C GLY A 38 -11.49 -1.91 0.34
N LYS A 39 -11.34 -2.18 1.65
CA LYS A 39 -11.34 -1.15 2.69
C LYS A 39 -9.97 -0.99 3.34
N LEU A 40 -9.62 0.26 3.62
CA LEU A 40 -8.47 0.66 4.40
C LEU A 40 -8.95 1.17 5.74
N TYR A 41 -8.39 0.64 6.82
CA TYR A 41 -8.65 1.11 8.18
C TYR A 41 -7.42 1.82 8.72
N ASN A 42 -7.57 3.09 9.11
CA ASN A 42 -6.53 3.88 9.74
C ASN A 42 -6.67 3.85 11.26
N TYR A 43 -5.54 3.61 11.93
CA TYR A 43 -5.43 3.63 13.38
C TYR A 43 -4.27 4.52 13.80
N ASP A 44 -4.40 5.13 14.98
CA ASP A 44 -3.31 5.79 15.70
C ASP A 44 -3.39 5.40 17.19
N LYS A 45 -2.28 4.89 17.74
CA LYS A 45 -2.19 4.31 19.09
C LYS A 45 -3.27 3.24 19.33
N ASP A 46 -3.46 2.37 18.33
CA ASP A 46 -4.50 1.34 18.30
C ASP A 46 -5.95 1.84 18.38
N VAL A 47 -6.18 3.15 18.32
CA VAL A 47 -7.51 3.74 18.25
C VAL A 47 -7.89 3.93 16.78
N PHE A 48 -9.02 3.34 16.37
CA PHE A 48 -9.58 3.53 15.04
C PHE A 48 -9.88 5.02 14.80
N LYS A 49 -9.46 5.54 13.63
CA LYS A 49 -9.66 6.93 13.25
C LYS A 49 -10.64 7.08 12.11
N VAL A 50 -10.40 6.35 11.03
CA VAL A 50 -11.19 6.48 9.80
C VAL A 50 -11.06 5.22 8.95
N MET A 51 -12.08 4.97 8.15
CA MET A 51 -12.10 3.95 7.11
C MET A 51 -12.25 4.61 5.75
N PHE A 52 -11.50 4.12 4.77
CA PHE A 52 -11.62 4.51 3.37
C PHE A 52 -11.97 3.28 2.53
N ARG A 53 -12.70 3.48 1.44
CA ARG A 53 -12.64 2.53 0.33
C ARG A 53 -11.34 2.78 -0.41
N TYR A 54 -10.68 1.73 -0.88
CA TYR A 54 -9.50 1.87 -1.71
C TYR A 54 -9.62 1.10 -3.02
N THR A 55 -9.01 1.64 -4.06
CA THR A 55 -8.79 0.98 -5.34
C THR A 55 -7.34 1.11 -5.75
N ILE A 56 -6.84 0.16 -6.53
CA ILE A 56 -5.54 0.24 -7.20
C ILE A 56 -5.78 0.23 -8.70
N SER A 57 -5.26 1.22 -9.40
CA SER A 57 -5.39 1.32 -10.85
C SER A 57 -4.30 2.18 -11.47
N HIS A 58 -4.26 2.27 -12.80
CA HIS A 58 -3.35 3.13 -13.56
C HIS A 58 -3.80 4.60 -13.67
N SER A 59 -4.90 4.94 -13.01
CA SER A 59 -5.41 6.30 -12.95
C SER A 59 -5.91 6.67 -11.55
N CYS A 60 -5.84 7.96 -11.26
CA CYS A 60 -6.27 8.51 -9.99
C CYS A 60 -6.42 10.03 -10.11
N GLN A 61 -7.64 10.53 -9.90
CA GLN A 61 -8.01 11.92 -10.21
C GLN A 61 -7.58 12.30 -11.64
N ASN A 62 -6.78 13.36 -11.80
CA ASN A 62 -6.28 13.84 -13.10
C ASN A 62 -4.96 13.18 -13.52
N ASN A 63 -4.48 12.17 -12.78
CA ASN A 63 -3.26 11.43 -13.11
C ASN A 63 -3.63 10.13 -13.81
N SER A 64 -2.97 9.81 -14.92
CA SER A 64 -3.10 8.54 -15.63
C SER A 64 -1.75 8.20 -16.27
N ASP A 65 -1.32 6.96 -16.10
CA ASP A 65 -0.04 6.47 -16.65
C ASP A 65 -0.11 4.95 -16.82
N ASP A 66 0.20 4.46 -18.02
CA ASP A 66 0.06 3.04 -18.39
C ASP A 66 0.99 2.09 -17.61
N THR A 67 1.99 2.65 -16.92
CA THR A 67 3.02 1.88 -16.20
C THR A 67 2.98 2.10 -14.70
N THR A 68 2.44 3.24 -14.25
CA THR A 68 2.39 3.61 -12.84
C THR A 68 1.06 3.22 -12.23
N GLU A 69 1.10 2.48 -11.13
CA GLU A 69 -0.09 2.22 -10.31
C GLU A 69 -0.28 3.30 -9.23
N PHE A 70 -1.55 3.57 -8.94
CA PHE A 70 -2.00 4.51 -7.92
C PHE A 70 -2.96 3.81 -6.96
N ILE A 71 -2.98 4.27 -5.72
CA ILE A 71 -4.04 4.00 -4.74
C ILE A 71 -4.94 5.23 -4.67
N THR A 72 -6.23 5.03 -4.91
CA THR A 72 -7.26 6.02 -4.57
C THR A 72 -7.87 5.63 -3.24
N LEU A 73 -7.84 6.53 -2.25
CA LEU A 73 -8.59 6.39 -1.01
C LEU A 73 -9.82 7.30 -1.06
N MET A 74 -11.01 6.74 -0.91
CA MET A 74 -12.27 7.48 -0.89
C MET A 74 -12.87 7.45 0.50
N ASP A 75 -13.15 8.62 1.07
CA ASP A 75 -13.81 8.74 2.38
C ASP A 75 -15.34 8.58 2.26
N LYS A 76 -16.03 8.69 3.39
CA LYS A 76 -17.50 8.56 3.46
C LYS A 76 -18.26 9.68 2.72
N ASP A 77 -17.62 10.82 2.53
CA ASP A 77 -18.20 12.02 1.91
C ASP A 77 -17.87 12.07 0.40
N GLY A 78 -17.10 11.08 -0.10
CA GLY A 78 -16.70 10.96 -1.49
C GLY A 78 -15.42 11.71 -1.84
N ASN A 79 -14.70 12.26 -0.85
CA ASN A 79 -13.41 12.90 -1.12
C ASN A 79 -12.38 11.83 -1.47
N GLU A 80 -11.65 12.06 -2.56
CA GLU A 80 -10.60 11.18 -3.03
C GLU A 80 -9.22 11.70 -2.65
N PHE A 81 -8.38 10.80 -2.14
CA PHE A 81 -6.98 11.05 -1.87
C PHE A 81 -6.13 10.13 -2.72
N CYS A 82 -5.20 10.72 -3.46
CA CYS A 82 -4.46 10.04 -4.49
C CYS A 82 -3.02 9.76 -4.07
N PHE A 83 -2.56 8.51 -4.24
CA PHE A 83 -1.19 8.10 -3.91
C PHE A 83 -0.57 7.32 -5.04
N LYS A 84 0.55 7.79 -5.59
CA LYS A 84 1.39 6.96 -6.47
C LYS A 84 2.04 5.84 -5.67
N ILE A 85 2.04 4.64 -6.22
CA ILE A 85 2.74 3.49 -5.68
C ILE A 85 4.18 3.51 -6.19
N ASN A 86 5.15 3.63 -5.28
CA ASN A 86 6.57 3.55 -5.63
C ASN A 86 7.10 2.12 -5.47
N ALA A 87 6.63 1.39 -4.44
CA ALA A 87 6.98 -0.01 -4.19
C ALA A 87 5.98 -0.66 -3.21
N ILE A 88 5.68 -1.95 -3.40
CA ILE A 88 4.89 -2.76 -2.46
C ILE A 88 5.53 -4.13 -2.28
N ASN A 89 6.07 -4.37 -1.08
CA ASN A 89 6.56 -5.66 -0.62
C ASN A 89 7.46 -6.40 -1.62
N GLU A 90 8.26 -5.66 -2.39
CA GLU A 90 9.13 -6.21 -3.42
C GLU A 90 10.08 -7.24 -2.79
N ASN A 91 10.16 -8.43 -3.38
CA ASN A 91 10.93 -9.54 -2.83
C ASN A 91 10.63 -9.84 -1.34
N LYS A 92 9.39 -9.57 -0.91
CA LYS A 92 8.93 -9.74 0.48
C LYS A 92 9.72 -8.89 1.50
N ASN A 93 10.23 -7.74 1.08
CA ASN A 93 11.01 -6.83 1.94
C ASN A 93 10.19 -6.13 3.04
N GLY A 94 8.85 -6.26 3.02
CA GLY A 94 7.96 -5.69 4.00
C GLY A 94 7.87 -4.16 3.96
N ILE A 95 8.11 -3.53 2.82
CA ILE A 95 8.06 -2.07 2.62
C ILE A 95 6.88 -1.69 1.72
N LEU A 96 6.16 -0.64 2.11
CA LEU A 96 5.20 0.06 1.26
C LEU A 96 5.68 1.52 1.13
N SER A 97 5.92 1.96 -0.10
CA SER A 97 6.38 3.31 -0.41
C SER A 97 5.39 3.98 -1.33
N LEU A 98 4.89 5.14 -0.90
CA LEU A 98 3.84 5.91 -1.59
C LEU A 98 4.28 7.37 -1.75
N THR A 99 3.71 8.05 -2.74
CA THR A 99 3.81 9.51 -2.87
C THR A 99 2.40 10.08 -2.92
N LYS A 100 2.05 10.96 -1.98
CA LYS A 100 0.76 11.66 -2.00
C LYS A 100 0.78 12.68 -3.14
N MET A 101 -0.18 12.58 -4.07
CA MET A 101 -0.08 13.30 -5.35
C MET A 101 -0.38 14.80 -5.27
N ASP A 102 -1.14 15.25 -4.28
CA ASP A 102 -1.48 16.67 -4.11
C ASP A 102 -0.34 17.48 -3.48
N THR A 103 0.42 16.88 -2.56
CA THR A 103 1.52 17.54 -1.83
C THR A 103 2.90 17.06 -2.26
N MET A 104 2.98 16.04 -3.13
CA MET A 104 4.21 15.30 -3.46
C MET A 104 4.93 14.73 -2.24
N GLN A 105 4.21 14.53 -1.13
CA GLN A 105 4.79 14.05 0.11
C GLN A 105 5.10 12.55 0.01
N PRO A 106 6.37 12.13 0.26
CA PRO A 106 6.70 10.72 0.35
C PRO A 106 6.16 10.15 1.65
N LEU A 107 5.56 8.96 1.57
CA LEU A 107 5.08 8.19 2.70
C LEU A 107 5.72 6.81 2.66
N ARG A 108 6.24 6.38 3.81
CA ARG A 108 6.87 5.09 3.95
C ARG A 108 6.22 4.33 5.10
N PHE A 109 5.90 3.08 4.83
CA PHE A 109 5.36 2.14 5.81
C PHE A 109 6.15 0.84 5.77
N VAL A 110 6.07 0.08 6.86
CA VAL A 110 6.57 -1.29 6.91
C VAL A 110 5.53 -2.23 7.51
N ASN A 111 5.63 -3.52 7.20
CA ASN A 111 4.81 -4.54 7.84
C ASN A 111 5.58 -5.29 8.96
N ASN A 112 4.98 -6.33 9.51
CA ASN A 112 5.51 -7.11 10.63
C ASN A 112 6.90 -7.73 10.39
N VAL A 113 7.37 -7.88 9.14
CA VAL A 113 8.72 -8.36 8.84
C VAL A 113 9.79 -7.40 9.40
N ASN A 114 9.49 -6.11 9.43
CA ASN A 114 10.39 -5.06 9.88
C ASN A 114 10.06 -4.54 11.30
N ILE A 115 9.08 -5.16 11.98
CA ILE A 115 8.82 -4.89 13.39
C ILE A 115 9.57 -5.94 14.17
N LYS A 116 10.59 -5.52 14.94
CA LYS A 116 11.21 -6.41 15.92
C LYS A 116 10.11 -6.85 16.89
N SER A 117 9.75 -8.14 16.90
CA SER A 117 8.96 -8.73 17.99
C SER A 117 9.68 -8.43 19.29
N GLY A 118 9.10 -7.58 20.14
CA GLY A 118 9.78 -7.11 21.33
C GLY A 118 9.02 -6.03 22.08
N MET A 119 7.84 -6.39 22.59
CA MET A 119 7.45 -6.11 23.98
C MET A 119 6.81 -7.38 24.53
#